data_AF-A0A3D2B376-F1
#
_entry.id   AF-A0A3D2B376-F1
#
_cell.length_a   1.000
_cell.length_b   1.000
_cell.length_c   1.000
_cell.angle_alpha   90.00
_cell.angle_beta   90.00
_cell.angle_gamma   90.00
#
_symmetry.space_group_name_H-M   'P 1'
#
loop_
_entity.id
_entity.type
_entity.pdbx_description
1 polymer ?
#
loop_
_entity_poly.entity_id
_entity_poly.type
_entity_poly.pdbx_seq_one_letter_code
_entity_poly.pdbx_strand_id
1 'polypeptide(L)'
;LWRASDQEHNRVARRLLRTLITFDRDFLENKRFRPSKSGGVVVMSVPDQRTRRRLLQSLDRNIFGGPVQHERCKALATSTIPLEGRKIDVHP
;
A
#
# COMPACT_ATOMS: atom_id res chain seq x y z
N LEU A 1 11.60 1.47 -21.58
CA LEU A 1 10.54 1.62 -20.56
C LEU A 1 10.91 2.80 -19.66
N TRP A 2 10.26 3.96 -19.81
CA TRP A 2 10.49 5.08 -18.90
C TRP A 2 9.79 4.76 -17.58
N ARG A 3 10.58 4.55 -16.51
CA ARG A 3 10.01 4.39 -15.17
C ARG A 3 9.40 5.73 -14.77
N ALA A 4 8.13 5.73 -14.37
CA ALA A 4 7.55 6.88 -13.70
C ALA A 4 8.41 7.25 -12.49
N SER A 5 8.53 8.54 -12.20
CA SER A 5 9.18 8.97 -10.96
C SER A 5 8.41 8.41 -9.77
N ASP A 6 9.08 8.27 -8.63
CA ASP A 6 8.45 7.77 -7.40
C ASP A 6 7.24 8.61 -6.98
N GLN A 7 7.28 9.91 -7.28
CA GLN A 7 6.15 10.82 -7.07
C GLN A 7 4.95 10.47 -7.96
N GLU A 8 5.19 10.11 -9.21
CA GLU A 8 4.12 9.72 -10.12
C GLU A 8 3.55 8.35 -9.75
N HIS A 9 4.37 7.40 -9.28
CA HIS A 9 3.86 6.14 -8.71
C HIS A 9 2.92 6.38 -7.53
N ASN A 10 3.27 7.29 -6.61
CA ASN A 10 2.42 7.66 -5.48
C ASN A 10 1.08 8.28 -5.95
N ARG A 11 1.15 9.19 -6.93
CA ARG A 11 -0.02 9.86 -7.50
C ARG A 11 -0.95 8.90 -8.24
N VAL A 12 -0.39 8.00 -9.05
CA VAL A 12 -1.13 6.98 -9.81
C VAL A 12 -1.83 6.02 -8.86
N ALA A 13 -1.14 5.53 -7.82
CA ALA A 13 -1.74 4.66 -6.82
C ALA A 13 -2.99 5.31 -6.19
N ARG A 14 -2.91 6.59 -5.81
CA ARG A 14 -4.07 7.33 -5.30
C ARG A 14 -5.20 7.45 -6.32
N ARG A 15 -4.90 7.82 -7.57
CA ARG A 15 -5.92 7.93 -8.65
C ARG A 15 -6.66 6.62 -8.89
N LEU A 16 -5.96 5.50 -8.73
CA LEU A 16 -6.53 4.16 -8.87
C LEU A 16 -7.23 3.66 -7.60
N LEU A 17 -7.32 4.49 -6.54
CA LEU A 17 -7.84 4.11 -5.23
C LEU A 17 -7.12 2.89 -4.65
N ARG A 18 -5.79 2.82 -4.86
CA ARG A 18 -4.92 1.72 -4.42
C ARG A 18 -3.92 2.17 -3.38
N THR A 19 -3.55 1.22 -2.53
CA THR A 19 -2.39 1.32 -1.64
C THR A 19 -1.12 0.89 -2.40
N LEU A 20 -0.06 1.68 -2.29
CA LEU A 20 1.26 1.37 -2.86
C LEU A 20 2.06 0.50 -1.88
N ILE A 21 2.60 -0.63 -2.34
CA ILE A 21 3.53 -1.47 -1.58
C ILE A 21 4.93 -1.31 -2.19
N THR A 22 5.92 -0.93 -1.39
CA THR A 22 7.31 -0.67 -1.84
C THR A 22 8.35 -1.18 -0.83
N PHE A 23 9.59 -1.39 -1.27
CA PHE A 23 10.75 -1.65 -0.41
C PHE A 23 11.58 -0.39 -0.14
N ASP A 24 11.21 0.72 -0.78
CA ASP A 24 11.93 1.97 -0.70
C ASP A 24 11.47 2.79 0.50
N ARG A 25 12.40 3.03 1.43
CA ARG A 25 12.17 3.79 2.66
C ARG A 25 11.99 5.29 2.42
N ASP A 26 12.42 5.82 1.27
CA ASP A 26 12.22 7.23 0.92
C ASP A 26 10.73 7.60 0.93
N PHE A 27 9.85 6.63 0.66
CA PHE A 27 8.41 6.85 0.71
C PHE A 27 7.88 7.19 2.10
N LEU A 28 8.62 6.93 3.18
CA LEU A 28 8.26 7.37 4.54
C LEU A 28 8.46 8.88 4.72
N GLU A 29 9.26 9.53 3.89
CA GLU A 29 9.52 10.96 4.01
C GLU A 29 8.26 11.78 3.69
N ASN A 30 7.69 12.42 4.70
CA ASN A 30 6.43 13.15 4.57
C ASN A 30 6.54 14.46 3.78
N LYS A 31 7.73 15.07 3.72
CA LYS A 31 7.99 16.28 2.93
C LYS A 31 7.91 15.96 1.43
N ARG A 32 8.63 14.92 1.01
CA ARG A 32 8.70 14.45 -0.38
C ARG A 32 7.42 13.73 -0.82
N PHE A 33 6.83 12.92 0.05
CA PHE A 33 5.60 12.18 -0.21
C PHE A 33 4.54 12.51 0.85
N ARG A 34 3.74 13.55 0.60
CA ARG A 34 2.73 13.97 1.60
C ARG A 34 1.67 12.87 1.81
N PRO A 35 1.39 12.43 3.05
CA PRO A 35 0.40 11.39 3.31
C PRO A 35 -0.99 11.75 2.77
N SER A 36 -1.43 12.99 2.94
CA SER A 36 -2.70 13.51 2.39
C SER A 36 -2.81 13.46 0.85
N LYS A 37 -1.70 13.21 0.16
CA LYS A 37 -1.63 13.03 -1.28
C LYS A 37 -1.54 11.58 -1.73
N SER A 38 -1.59 10.63 -0.80
CA SER A 38 -1.43 9.19 -1.06
C SER A 38 -2.73 8.42 -0.81
N GLY A 39 -2.98 7.39 -1.63
CA GLY A 39 -3.97 6.35 -1.36
C GLY A 39 -3.53 5.35 -0.28
N GLY A 40 -2.35 5.58 0.31
CA GLY A 40 -1.75 4.75 1.32
C GLY A 40 -0.45 4.13 0.85
N VAL A 41 0.52 4.00 1.75
CA VAL A 41 1.81 3.37 1.47
C VAL A 41 2.14 2.32 2.51
N VAL A 42 2.57 1.16 2.04
CA VAL A 42 3.21 0.12 2.83
C VAL A 42 4.66 0.06 2.40
N VAL A 43 5.58 0.38 3.30
CA VAL A 43 7.01 0.14 3.10
C VAL A 43 7.35 -1.16 3.79
N MET A 44 7.96 -2.10 3.07
CA MET A 44 8.37 -3.38 3.61
C MET A 44 9.90 -3.47 3.66
N SER A 45 10.45 -3.96 4.77
CA SER A 45 11.84 -4.41 4.82
C SER A 45 11.84 -5.89 5.22
N VAL A 46 12.21 -6.78 4.30
CA VAL A 46 12.18 -8.23 4.54
C VAL A 46 13.48 -8.88 4.02
N PRO A 47 14.07 -9.80 4.78
CA PRO A 47 15.37 -10.41 4.44
C PRO A 47 15.27 -11.45 3.32
N ASP A 48 14.11 -12.08 3.15
CA ASP A 48 13.92 -13.17 2.20
C ASP A 48 12.49 -13.27 1.64
N GLN A 49 12.34 -14.08 0.58
CA GLN A 49 11.09 -14.24 -0.14
C GLN A 49 10.00 -14.97 0.66
N ARG A 50 10.34 -15.91 1.55
CA ARG A 50 9.37 -16.63 2.38
C ARG A 50 8.76 -15.68 3.41
N THR A 51 9.60 -14.89 4.06
CA THR A 51 9.19 -13.85 4.99
C THR A 51 8.31 -12.81 4.29
N ARG A 52 8.71 -12.37 3.10
CA ARG A 52 7.89 -11.49 2.25
C ARG A 52 6.49 -12.04 2.00
N ARG A 53 6.38 -13.31 1.61
CA ARG A 53 5.08 -13.94 1.33
C ARG A 53 4.20 -14.01 2.57
N ARG A 54 4.76 -14.36 3.73
CA ARG A 54 4.03 -14.40 5.01
C ARG A 54 3.52 -13.02 5.41
N LEU A 55 4.37 -12.00 5.26
CA LEU A 55 4.01 -10.63 5.62
C LEU A 55 2.91 -10.08 4.69
N LEU A 56 2.98 -10.36 3.39
CA LEU A 56 1.91 -10.02 2.45
C LEU A 56 0.60 -10.74 2.78
N GLN A 57 0.64 -12.01 3.15
CA GLN A 57 -0.56 -12.75 3.59
C GLN A 57 -1.15 -12.18 4.88
N SER A 58 -0.30 -11.75 5.81
CA SER A 58 -0.74 -11.09 7.05
C SER A 58 -1.39 -9.74 6.75
N LEU A 59 -0.78 -8.91 5.90
CA LEU A 59 -1.34 -7.62 5.49
C LEU A 59 -2.68 -7.79 4.78
N ASP A 60 -2.77 -8.76 3.86
CA ASP A 60 -4.01 -9.08 3.14
C ASP A 60 -5.15 -9.40 4.12
N ARG A 61 -4.90 -10.26 5.11
CA ARG A 61 -5.91 -10.64 6.12
C ARG A 61 -6.28 -9.50 7.08
N ASN A 62 -5.29 -8.76 7.56
CA ASN A 62 -5.48 -7.82 8.67
C ASN A 62 -5.86 -6.40 8.23
N ILE A 63 -5.45 -5.98 7.03
CA ILE A 63 -5.66 -4.61 6.53
C ILE A 63 -6.62 -4.59 5.35
N PHE A 64 -6.51 -5.56 4.44
CA PHE A 64 -7.31 -5.60 3.21
C PHE A 64 -8.50 -6.56 3.28
N GLY A 65 -8.66 -7.29 4.40
CA GLY A 65 -9.82 -8.14 4.67
C GLY A 65 -9.79 -9.54 4.05
N GLY A 66 -8.72 -9.91 3.34
CA GLY A 66 -8.56 -11.21 2.71
C GLY A 66 -9.55 -11.48 1.55
N PRO A 67 -9.50 -12.68 0.95
CA PRO A 67 -10.31 -13.01 -0.23
C PRO A 67 -11.82 -13.01 0.03
N VAL A 68 -12.26 -13.29 1.27
CA VAL A 68 -13.68 -13.36 1.64
C VAL A 68 -14.29 -11.95 1.78
N GLN A 69 -13.55 -10.95 2.26
CA GLN A 69 -14.04 -9.57 2.27
C GLN A 69 -13.91 -8.90 0.90
N HIS A 70 -12.95 -9.28 0.05
CA HIS A 70 -12.85 -8.74 -1.31
C HIS A 70 -14.15 -8.91 -2.13
N GLU A 71 -14.84 -10.05 -1.99
CA GLU A 71 -16.12 -10.28 -2.68
C GLU A 71 -17.27 -9.46 -2.09
N ARG A 72 -17.33 -9.33 -0.76
CA ARG A 72 -18.33 -8.50 -0.06
C ARG A 72 -18.12 -6.99 -0.28
N CYS A 73 -16.88 -6.53 -0.24
CA CYS A 73 -16.51 -5.13 -0.47
C CYS A 73 -16.72 -4.71 -1.93
N LYS A 74 -16.65 -5.63 -2.90
CA LYS A 74 -17.08 -5.38 -4.29
C LYS A 74 -18.56 -4.99 -4.39
N ALA A 75 -19.41 -5.55 -3.53
CA ALA A 75 -20.86 -5.29 -3.51
C ALA A 75 -21.25 -4.06 -2.68
N LEU A 76 -20.36 -3.60 -1.78
CA LEU A 76 -20.61 -2.54 -0.79
C LEU A 76 -19.68 -1.33 -0.95
N ALA A 77 -19.04 -1.15 -2.11
CA ALA A 77 -17.94 -0.21 -2.33
C ALA A 77 -18.35 1.29 -2.23
N THR A 78 -18.64 1.75 -1.02
CA THR A 78 -18.52 3.15 -0.63
C THR A 78 -17.04 3.41 -0.28
N SER A 79 -16.23 3.54 -1.33
CA SER A 79 -15.00 4.35 -1.40
C SER A 79 -14.15 4.57 -0.13
N THR A 80 -13.68 3.51 0.54
CA THR A 80 -12.62 3.66 1.56
C THR A 80 -11.38 2.91 1.13
N ILE A 81 -10.36 3.62 0.66
CA ILE A 81 -9.04 3.03 0.46
C ILE A 81 -8.49 2.69 1.86
N PRO A 82 -8.13 1.43 2.16
CA PRO A 82 -7.85 1.01 3.54
C PRO A 82 -6.80 1.85 4.26
N LEU A 83 -5.80 2.35 3.52
CA LEU A 83 -4.72 3.18 4.06
C LEU A 83 -4.71 4.61 3.49
N GLU A 84 -5.83 5.17 3.04
CA GLU A 84 -5.83 6.56 2.55
C GLU A 84 -5.20 7.50 3.58
N GLY A 85 -4.27 8.36 3.14
CA GLY A 85 -3.63 9.30 4.04
C GLY A 85 -2.61 8.68 5.01
N ARG A 86 -2.43 7.35 5.02
CA ARG A 86 -1.61 6.63 5.99
C ARG A 86 -0.40 5.96 5.34
N LYS A 87 0.70 5.92 6.09
CA LYS A 87 1.89 5.16 5.73
C LYS A 87 2.22 4.21 6.86
N ILE A 88 2.52 2.97 6.52
CA ILE A 88 2.98 1.97 7.49
C ILE A 88 4.33 1.43 7.04
N ASP A 89 5.21 1.26 8.01
CA ASP A 89 6.50 0.61 7.84
C ASP A 89 6.40 -0.77 8.48
N VAL A 90 6.69 -1.81 7.70
CA VAL A 90 6.45 -3.20 8.10
C VAL A 90 7.74 -3.99 7.98
N HIS A 91 8.05 -4.66 9.09
CA HIS A 91 9.23 -5.49 9.28
C HIS A 91 8.76 -6.86 9.77
N PRO A 92 9.56 -7.93 9.58
CA PRO A 92 9.27 -9.26 10.11
C PRO A 92 9.03 -9.29 11.62
#